data_AF-A0A7V3D4A1-F1
#
_entry.id   AF-A0A7V3D4A1-F1
#
_cell.length_a   1.000
_cell.length_b   1.000
_cell.length_c   1.000
_cell.angle_alpha   90.00
_cell.angle_beta   90.00
_cell.angle_gamma   90.00
#
_symmetry.space_group_name_H-M   'P 1'
#
loop_
_entity.id
_entity.type
_entity.pdbx_description
1 polymer ?
#
loop_
_entity_poly.entity_id
_entity_poly.type
_entity_poly.pdbx_seq_one_letter_code
_entity_poly.pdbx_strand_id
1 'polypeptide(L)'
;MRRCMMGIAVFALCAVPAAELRADEDTPKAAATRKLLKTKIDVDFADTRLADVRDELQDKVKGLKIFLDTKAGVSLNSKVTYSAKNKSVEEILDEMFKKSGLGYYVVSRKGNAYDGLVWIRPGKERGYEAGKEPKP
;
A
#
# COMPACT_ATOMS: atom_id res chain seq x y z
N MET A 1 5.29 6.51 74.77
CA MET A 1 5.39 7.63 73.81
C MET A 1 5.38 7.03 72.41
N ARG A 2 4.35 7.32 71.61
CA ARG A 2 4.42 7.99 70.28
C ARG A 2 5.33 7.25 69.27
N ARG A 3 4.92 6.87 68.05
CA ARG A 3 3.79 7.23 67.18
C ARG A 3 3.82 6.30 65.94
N CYS A 4 2.63 5.97 65.45
CA CYS A 4 2.16 5.92 64.06
C CYS A 4 3.06 5.43 62.91
N MET A 5 2.49 4.48 62.15
CA MET A 5 2.32 4.44 60.68
C MET A 5 3.54 4.71 59.79
N MET A 6 3.85 3.75 58.91
CA MET A 6 3.60 3.94 57.47
C MET A 6 3.80 2.60 56.74
N GLY A 7 2.72 2.05 56.20
CA GLY A 7 2.82 1.21 55.01
C GLY A 7 2.99 2.09 53.78
N ILE A 8 3.52 1.53 52.70
CA ILE A 8 3.07 1.63 51.30
C ILE A 8 4.14 0.99 50.43
N ALA A 9 3.73 -0.07 49.72
CA ALA A 9 4.49 -0.71 48.67
C ALA A 9 4.64 0.24 47.48
N VAL A 10 5.86 0.33 46.91
CA VAL A 10 6.05 0.83 45.55
C VAL A 10 6.94 -0.16 44.82
N PHE A 11 6.27 -1.06 44.10
CA PHE A 11 6.85 -1.88 43.05
C PHE A 11 7.16 -0.93 41.88
N ALA A 12 8.39 -0.40 41.84
CA ALA A 12 8.87 0.41 40.72
C ALA A 12 9.24 -0.55 39.57
N LEU A 13 8.21 -1.02 38.87
CA LEU A 13 8.32 -1.64 37.56
C LEU A 13 8.73 -0.53 36.58
N CYS A 14 10.03 -0.27 36.46
CA CYS A 14 10.56 0.58 35.39
C CYS A 14 10.37 -0.18 34.08
N ALA A 15 9.19 0.03 33.48
CA ALA A 15 8.89 -0.36 32.13
C ALA A 15 9.95 0.21 31.20
N VAL A 16 10.62 -0.70 30.51
CA VAL A 16 11.52 -0.44 29.39
C VAL A 16 10.76 0.43 28.37
N PRO A 17 11.26 1.61 27.95
CA PRO A 17 10.72 2.24 26.77
C PRO A 17 11.15 1.37 25.58
N ALA A 18 10.29 0.44 25.19
CA ALA A 18 10.32 -0.23 23.89
C ALA A 18 9.94 0.80 22.81
N ALA A 19 10.79 1.80 22.61
CA ALA A 19 10.58 2.87 21.66
C ALA A 19 11.60 2.77 20.53
N GLU A 20 11.60 1.65 19.79
CA GLU A 20 12.03 1.62 18.38
C GLU A 20 11.28 0.50 17.62
N LEU A 21 9.95 0.44 17.76
CA LEU A 21 9.14 -0.01 16.64
C LEU A 21 9.21 1.10 15.58
N ARG A 22 10.23 1.06 14.71
CA ARG A 22 10.18 1.72 13.40
C ARG A 22 9.15 0.98 12.53
N ALA A 23 7.89 1.08 12.92
CA ALA A 23 6.81 1.03 11.96
C ALA A 23 7.03 2.27 11.09
N ASP A 24 7.37 2.02 9.82
CA ASP A 24 7.35 3.01 8.77
C ASP A 24 5.99 3.70 8.83
N GLU A 25 5.94 4.91 9.40
CA GLU A 25 4.69 5.65 9.46
C GLU A 25 4.22 5.85 8.04
N ASP A 26 3.13 5.16 7.64
CA ASP A 26 2.46 5.37 6.36
C ASP A 26 2.35 6.88 6.18
N THR A 27 3.05 7.40 5.18
CA THR A 27 3.00 8.83 4.92
C THR A 27 1.54 9.22 4.66
N PRO A 28 1.13 10.46 4.97
CA PRO A 28 -0.24 10.89 4.70
C PRO A 28 -0.65 10.68 3.23
N LYS A 29 0.33 10.69 2.31
CA LYS A 29 0.14 10.37 0.89
C LYS A 29 -0.06 8.88 0.64
N ALA A 30 0.76 8.01 1.21
CA ALA A 30 0.56 6.56 1.11
C ALA A 30 -0.79 6.13 1.71
N ALA A 31 -1.15 6.66 2.88
CA ALA A 31 -2.46 6.43 3.49
C ALA A 31 -3.62 6.93 2.63
N ALA A 32 -3.48 8.09 1.98
CA ALA A 32 -4.47 8.59 1.03
C ALA A 32 -4.62 7.64 -0.18
N THR A 33 -3.51 7.18 -0.77
CA THR A 33 -3.51 6.21 -1.86
C THR A 33 -4.16 4.88 -1.45
N ARG A 34 -3.91 4.38 -0.24
CA ARG A 34 -4.59 3.18 0.29
C ARG A 34 -6.10 3.38 0.41
N LYS A 35 -6.57 4.58 0.80
CA LYS A 35 -8.00 4.89 0.82
C LYS A 35 -8.60 4.91 -0.57
N LEU A 36 -7.88 5.48 -1.55
CA LEU A 36 -8.28 5.47 -2.96
C LEU A 36 -8.34 4.05 -3.54
N LEU A 37 -7.44 3.16 -3.11
CA LEU A 37 -7.45 1.76 -3.55
C LEU A 37 -8.71 1.00 -3.12
N LYS A 38 -9.33 1.41 -2.00
CA LYS A 38 -10.60 0.84 -1.52
C LYS A 38 -11.83 1.38 -2.25
N THR A 39 -11.67 2.40 -3.09
CA THR A 39 -12.77 2.94 -3.89
C THR A 39 -13.26 1.88 -4.86
N LYS A 40 -14.57 1.69 -4.91
CA LYS A 40 -15.19 0.75 -5.84
C LYS A 40 -15.37 1.42 -7.19
N ILE A 41 -14.87 0.77 -8.23
CA ILE A 41 -14.98 1.25 -9.60
C ILE A 41 -15.43 0.11 -10.52
N ASP A 42 -15.98 0.50 -11.66
CA ASP A 42 -16.27 -0.39 -12.77
C ASP A 42 -15.21 -0.17 -13.85
N VAL A 43 -14.57 -1.25 -14.28
CA VAL A 43 -13.56 -1.26 -15.33
C VAL A 43 -13.88 -2.35 -16.34
N ASP A 44 -13.64 -2.04 -17.61
CA ASP A 44 -13.80 -2.98 -18.71
C ASP A 44 -12.63 -2.75 -19.67
N PHE A 45 -11.63 -3.62 -19.58
CA PHE A 45 -10.45 -3.61 -20.43
C PHE A 45 -10.52 -4.82 -21.35
N ALA A 46 -10.58 -4.58 -22.65
CA ALA A 46 -10.63 -5.60 -23.68
C ALA A 46 -9.43 -5.42 -24.61
N ASP A 47 -8.42 -6.28 -24.47
CA ASP A 47 -7.18 -6.21 -25.25
C ASP A 47 -6.46 -4.84 -25.14
N THR A 48 -6.60 -4.20 -23.98
CA THR A 48 -6.12 -2.84 -23.71
C THR A 48 -4.66 -2.86 -23.28
N ARG A 49 -3.83 -1.90 -23.72
CA ARG A 49 -2.42 -1.86 -23.30
C ARG A 49 -2.33 -1.48 -21.83
N LEU A 50 -1.34 -2.03 -21.12
CA LEU A 50 -1.13 -1.75 -19.71
C LEU A 50 -0.89 -0.25 -19.44
N ALA A 51 -0.29 0.47 -20.38
CA ALA A 51 -0.16 1.92 -20.32
C ALA A 51 -1.52 2.64 -20.35
N ASP A 52 -2.45 2.20 -21.20
CA ASP A 52 -3.79 2.78 -21.31
C ASP A 52 -4.63 2.41 -20.06
N VAL A 53 -4.51 1.16 -19.58
CA VAL A 53 -5.12 0.71 -18.31
C VAL A 53 -4.68 1.58 -17.14
N ARG A 54 -3.39 1.91 -17.06
CA ARG A 54 -2.85 2.82 -16.04
C ARG A 54 -3.54 4.17 -16.12
N ASP A 55 -3.62 4.77 -17.31
CA ASP A 55 -4.18 6.11 -17.49
C ASP A 55 -5.68 6.14 -17.16
N GLU A 56 -6.44 5.15 -17.61
CA GLU A 56 -7.85 5.00 -17.27
C GLU A 56 -8.10 4.86 -15.76
N LEU A 57 -7.25 4.10 -15.05
CA LEU A 57 -7.35 3.96 -13.60
C LEU A 57 -7.06 5.28 -12.87
N GLN A 58 -6.10 6.07 -13.35
CA GLN A 58 -5.80 7.40 -12.80
C GLN A 58 -6.92 8.40 -13.07
N ASP A 59 -7.57 8.32 -14.24
CA ASP A 59 -8.69 9.18 -14.60
C ASP A 59 -9.96 8.84 -13.79
N LYS A 60 -10.24 7.55 -13.58
CA LYS A 60 -11.35 7.08 -12.74
C LYS A 60 -11.14 7.43 -11.27
N VAL A 61 -9.90 7.32 -10.79
CA VAL A 61 -9.55 7.56 -9.39
C VAL A 61 -8.62 8.75 -9.29
N LYS A 62 -9.21 9.95 -9.35
CA LYS A 62 -8.46 11.21 -9.27
C LYS A 62 -7.59 11.25 -8.02
N GLY A 63 -6.28 11.43 -8.22
CA GLY A 63 -5.27 11.46 -7.16
C GLY A 63 -4.51 10.14 -7.00
N LEU A 64 -4.98 9.05 -7.62
CA LEU A 64 -4.21 7.83 -7.74
C LEU A 64 -3.08 8.07 -8.75
N LYS A 65 -1.85 7.81 -8.34
CA LYS A 65 -0.67 7.89 -9.21
C LYS A 65 -0.04 6.51 -9.30
N ILE A 66 -0.02 5.97 -10.50
CA ILE A 66 0.50 4.63 -10.79
C ILE A 66 1.78 4.77 -11.60
N PHE A 67 2.83 4.10 -11.16
CA PHE A 67 4.12 4.03 -11.82
C PHE A 67 4.37 2.61 -12.32
N LEU A 68 4.55 2.45 -13.63
CA LEU A 68 4.91 1.17 -14.24
C LEU A 68 6.43 1.08 -14.31
N ASP A 69 7.04 0.17 -13.55
CA ASP A 69 8.50 0.01 -13.52
C ASP A 69 8.98 -0.78 -14.74
N THR A 70 9.20 -0.07 -15.83
CA THR A 70 9.76 -0.65 -17.07
C THR A 70 11.18 -1.16 -16.88
N LYS A 71 11.92 -0.63 -15.90
CA LYS A 71 13.29 -1.11 -15.59
C LYS A 71 13.26 -2.45 -14.88
N ALA A 72 12.25 -2.70 -14.07
CA ALA A 72 12.02 -4.01 -13.44
C ALA A 72 11.48 -5.07 -14.42
N GLY A 73 11.12 -4.69 -15.65
CA GLY A 73 10.62 -5.62 -16.67
C GLY A 73 9.11 -5.56 -16.91
N VAL A 74 8.42 -4.51 -16.46
CA VAL A 74 7.02 -4.29 -16.83
C VAL A 74 6.93 -3.84 -18.29
N SER A 75 6.22 -4.60 -19.12
CA SER A 75 5.95 -4.23 -20.50
C SER A 75 4.73 -3.32 -20.59
N LEU A 76 4.94 -2.07 -21.01
CA LEU A 76 3.87 -1.08 -21.24
C LEU A 76 2.91 -1.51 -22.36
N ASN A 77 3.43 -2.27 -23.32
CA ASN A 77 2.68 -2.78 -24.47
C ASN A 77 1.96 -4.10 -24.19
N SER A 78 2.11 -4.66 -22.99
CA SER A 78 1.37 -5.85 -22.60
C SER A 78 -0.11 -5.55 -22.65
N LYS A 79 -0.84 -6.38 -23.39
CA LYS A 79 -2.29 -6.28 -23.47
C LYS A 79 -2.93 -7.03 -22.33
N VAL A 80 -3.95 -6.44 -21.75
CA VAL A 80 -4.69 -6.97 -20.62
C VAL A 80 -6.16 -6.99 -20.97
N THR A 81 -6.79 -8.13 -20.74
CA THR A 81 -8.24 -8.30 -20.85
C THR A 81 -8.77 -8.59 -19.45
N TYR A 82 -9.46 -7.61 -18.87
CA TYR A 82 -10.01 -7.70 -17.53
C TYR A 82 -11.24 -6.80 -17.38
N SER A 83 -12.34 -7.37 -16.92
CA SER A 83 -13.59 -6.67 -16.66
C SER A 83 -14.04 -6.91 -15.23
N ALA A 84 -14.36 -5.84 -14.51
CA ALA A 84 -14.90 -5.92 -13.16
C ALA A 84 -15.92 -4.82 -12.92
N LYS A 85 -17.00 -5.18 -12.21
CA LYS A 85 -18.04 -4.24 -11.79
C LYS A 85 -18.12 -4.22 -10.27
N ASN A 86 -18.25 -3.02 -9.69
CA ASN A 86 -18.40 -2.81 -8.25
C ASN A 86 -17.30 -3.47 -7.41
N LYS A 87 -16.06 -3.51 -7.93
CA LYS A 87 -14.88 -4.03 -7.22
C LYS A 87 -13.99 -2.90 -6.77
N SER A 88 -13.28 -3.08 -5.66
CA SER A 88 -12.27 -2.12 -5.24
C SER A 88 -11.09 -2.09 -6.21
N VAL A 89 -10.41 -0.94 -6.35
CA VAL A 89 -9.19 -0.85 -7.16
C VAL A 89 -8.14 -1.86 -6.70
N GLU A 90 -8.04 -2.09 -5.38
CA GLU A 90 -7.14 -3.09 -4.80
C GLU A 90 -7.40 -4.49 -5.36
N GLU A 91 -8.66 -4.91 -5.37
CA GLU A 91 -9.09 -6.21 -5.92
C GLU A 91 -8.86 -6.29 -7.43
N ILE A 92 -9.16 -5.20 -8.15
CA ILE A 92 -8.96 -5.10 -9.60
C ILE A 92 -7.48 -5.26 -9.93
N LEU A 93 -6.59 -4.54 -9.24
CA LEU A 93 -5.15 -4.62 -9.42
C LEU A 93 -4.62 -6.02 -9.03
N ASP A 94 -5.09 -6.60 -7.92
CA ASP A 94 -4.69 -7.94 -7.51
C ASP A 94 -5.07 -9.00 -8.55
N GLU A 95 -6.33 -9.04 -8.98
CA GLU A 95 -6.81 -10.04 -9.96
C GLU A 95 -6.14 -9.88 -11.32
N MET A 96 -5.99 -8.62 -11.79
CA MET A 96 -5.34 -8.30 -13.05
C MET A 96 -3.86 -8.73 -13.03
N PHE A 97 -3.13 -8.36 -11.98
CA PHE A 97 -1.71 -8.65 -11.88
C PHE A 97 -1.40 -10.10 -11.50
N LYS A 98 -2.32 -10.80 -10.81
CA LYS A 98 -2.21 -12.25 -10.56
C LYS A 98 -2.18 -13.04 -11.87
N LYS A 99 -2.98 -12.66 -12.87
CA LYS A 99 -2.96 -13.29 -14.20
C LYS A 99 -1.69 -12.94 -14.99
N SER A 100 -1.21 -11.70 -14.87
CA SER A 100 -0.03 -11.22 -15.59
C SER A 100 1.32 -11.51 -14.93
N GLY A 101 1.34 -12.10 -13.72
CA GLY A 101 2.57 -12.28 -12.94
C GLY A 101 3.20 -10.97 -12.44
N LEU A 102 2.41 -9.90 -12.43
CA LEU A 102 2.81 -8.60 -11.93
C LEU A 102 2.46 -8.49 -10.44
N GLY A 103 3.09 -7.54 -9.77
CA GLY A 103 2.80 -7.13 -8.41
C GLY A 103 2.78 -5.61 -8.31
N TYR A 104 2.19 -5.13 -7.22
CA TYR A 104 2.10 -3.71 -6.95
C TYR A 104 2.33 -3.42 -5.47
N TYR A 105 2.85 -2.25 -5.17
CA TYR A 105 3.02 -1.76 -3.81
C TYR A 105 2.84 -0.25 -3.74
N VAL A 106 2.38 0.24 -2.59
CA VAL A 106 2.32 1.68 -2.32
C VAL A 106 3.66 2.12 -1.73
N VAL A 107 4.33 3.07 -2.36
CA VAL A 107 5.55 3.68 -1.82
C VAL A 107 5.18 4.55 -0.63
N SER A 108 5.56 4.14 0.57
CA SER A 108 5.55 4.97 1.77
C SER A 108 6.99 5.33 2.11
N ARG A 109 7.47 6.47 1.61
CA ARG A 109 8.85 6.91 1.87
C ARG A 109 8.87 8.41 2.07
N LYS A 110 8.95 8.83 3.34
CA LYS A 110 8.99 10.24 3.75
C LYS A 110 10.16 10.97 3.07
N GLY A 111 9.87 12.05 2.34
CA GLY A 111 10.86 12.84 1.60
C GLY A 111 11.19 12.34 0.20
N ASN A 112 10.55 11.26 -0.27
CA ASN A 112 10.71 10.77 -1.63
C ASN A 112 9.70 11.44 -2.59
N ALA A 113 10.12 11.77 -3.82
CA ALA A 113 9.22 12.31 -4.85
C ALA A 113 8.13 11.30 -5.29
N TYR A 114 8.39 10.01 -5.08
CA TYR A 114 7.49 8.90 -5.38
C TYR A 114 6.57 8.51 -4.19
N ASP A 115 6.59 9.27 -3.10
CA ASP A 115 5.76 9.02 -1.93
C ASP A 115 4.26 9.08 -2.26
N GLY A 116 3.54 8.01 -1.91
CA GLY A 116 2.12 7.80 -2.25
C GLY A 116 1.86 7.26 -3.66
N LEU A 117 2.88 6.91 -4.45
CA LEU A 117 2.69 6.29 -5.75
C LEU A 117 2.53 4.77 -5.62
N VAL A 118 1.68 4.20 -6.47
CA VAL A 118 1.56 2.76 -6.65
C VAL A 118 2.59 2.32 -7.67
N TRP A 119 3.62 1.60 -7.24
CA TRP A 119 4.63 1.03 -8.12
C TRP A 119 4.21 -0.37 -8.54
N ILE A 120 4.25 -0.62 -9.84
CA ILE A 120 3.97 -1.92 -10.44
C ILE A 120 5.28 -2.50 -10.96
N ARG A 121 5.58 -3.74 -10.57
CA ARG A 121 6.77 -4.49 -10.98
C ARG A 121 6.42 -5.96 -11.17
N PRO A 122 7.17 -6.75 -11.97
CA PRO A 122 7.00 -8.19 -11.96
C PRO A 122 7.31 -8.75 -10.56
N GLY A 123 6.40 -9.54 -10.01
CA GLY A 123 6.50 -10.00 -8.64
C GLY A 123 5.18 -10.43 -8.02
N LYS A 124 5.25 -10.78 -6.73
CA LYS A 124 4.09 -11.23 -5.93
C LYS A 124 3.61 -10.18 -4.92
N GLU A 125 4.13 -8.96 -4.98
CA GLU A 125 3.75 -7.86 -4.07
C GLU A 125 2.28 -7.45 -4.30
N ARG A 126 1.54 -7.21 -3.20
CA ARG A 126 0.10 -6.88 -3.19
C ARG A 126 -0.20 -5.78 -2.18
N GLY A 127 0.15 -4.54 -2.52
CA GLY A 127 -0.17 -3.35 -1.73
C GLY A 127 0.90 -2.90 -0.73
N TYR A 128 1.88 -3.76 -0.40
CA TYR A 128 3.00 -3.42 0.47
C TYR A 128 4.33 -3.82 -0.20
N GLU A 129 5.38 -3.02 -0.01
CA GLU A 129 6.75 -3.42 -0.38
C GLU A 129 7.08 -4.72 0.37
N ALA A 130 7.75 -5.67 -0.29
CA ALA A 130 8.19 -6.90 0.36
C ALA A 130 8.99 -6.59 1.64
N GLY A 131 8.46 -7.00 2.81
CA GLY A 131 9.06 -6.72 4.12
C GLY A 131 8.51 -5.48 4.86
N LYS A 132 7.54 -4.76 4.28
CA LYS A 132 6.78 -3.66 4.91
C LYS A 132 5.30 -4.03 5.15
N GLU A 133 4.96 -5.32 5.13
CA GLU A 133 3.65 -5.76 5.60
C GLU A 133 3.52 -5.43 7.10
N PRO A 134 2.37 -4.86 7.54
CA PRO A 134 2.12 -4.69 8.96
C PRO A 134 2.16 -6.08 9.62
N LYS A 135 3.15 -6.30 10.48
CA LYS A 135 3.17 -7.50 11.33
C LYS A 135 1.89 -7.50 12.18
N PRO A 136 1.16 -8.63 12.26
CA PRO A 136 -0.01 -8.76 13.10
C PRO A 136 0.33 -8.59 14.58
#